data_AF-A0A815AY54-F1
#
_entry.id   AF-A0A815AY54-F1
#
_cell.length_a   1.000
_cell.length_b   1.000
_cell.length_c   1.000
_cell.angle_alpha   90.00
_cell.angle_beta   90.00
_cell.angle_gamma   90.00
#
_symmetry.space_group_name_H-M   'P 1'
#
loop_
_entity.id
_entity.type
_entity.pdbx_description
1 polymer ?
#
loop_
_entity_poly.entity_id
_entity_poly.type
_entity_poly.pdbx_seq_one_letter_code
_entity_poly.pdbx_strand_id
1 'polypeptide(L)'
;MIRIQGLVLDENFRPIEDGNPAIAPSDSNTDHEHIPIIACNRDLVFKAAANLPRFGHVAFLTCLETLYKNISGNNIKYTAFVGKPFEISYQYAETIANKIALANSQSKIERVCFIGDNPDVDIVGTNMYNHLLQQTIHLRTSISGYSLLTDLKYLSPTTCESILVCTGVYEPNKQKLDGKNPWKLATKIKLDVVEAVKYIILKEA
;
A
#
# COMPACT_ATOMS: atom_id res chain seq x y z
N MET A 1 22.63 23.33 2.81
CA MET A 1 21.68 22.35 3.38
C MET A 1 20.32 22.60 2.77
N ILE A 2 19.75 21.67 1.98
CA ILE A 2 18.36 21.83 1.55
C ILE A 2 17.47 21.33 2.66
N ARG A 3 16.56 22.19 3.11
CA ARG A 3 15.41 21.79 3.90
C ARG A 3 14.24 21.63 2.94
N ILE A 4 13.76 20.40 2.78
CA ILE A 4 12.43 20.17 2.22
C ILE A 4 11.47 20.73 3.27
N GLN A 5 10.67 21.72 2.91
CA GLN A 5 9.74 22.37 3.85
C GLN A 5 8.74 21.33 4.39
N GLY A 6 8.61 21.27 5.71
CA GLY A 6 7.65 20.44 6.39
C GLY A 6 7.84 20.50 7.90
N LEU A 7 6.78 20.17 8.64
CA LEU A 7 6.85 20.02 10.09
C LEU A 7 7.81 18.89 10.44
N VAL A 8 8.82 19.19 11.24
CA VAL A 8 9.64 18.16 11.90
C VAL A 8 8.84 17.68 13.10
N LEU A 9 8.58 16.38 13.19
CA LEU A 9 7.88 15.80 14.32
C LEU A 9 8.82 14.95 15.18
N ASP A 10 8.66 14.99 16.49
CA ASP A 10 9.35 14.10 17.42
C ASP A 10 8.78 12.67 17.35
N GLU A 11 9.39 11.76 18.11
CA GLU A 11 8.94 10.38 18.28
C GLU A 11 7.50 10.24 18.82
N ASN A 12 6.90 11.33 19.30
CA ASN A 12 5.53 11.43 19.77
C ASN A 12 4.63 12.25 18.83
N PHE A 13 5.06 12.48 17.58
CA PHE A 13 4.36 13.26 16.55
C PHE A 13 4.12 14.73 16.92
N ARG A 14 4.96 15.33 17.77
CA ARG A 14 4.88 16.76 18.14
C ARG A 14 5.82 17.61 17.29
N PRO A 15 5.43 18.83 16.90
CA PRO A 15 6.31 19.75 16.18
C PRO A 15 7.60 20.06 16.95
N ILE A 16 8.76 19.71 16.40
CA ILE A 16 10.09 20.12 16.89
C ILE A 16 10.53 21.44 16.24
N GLU A 17 10.19 21.63 14.96
CA GLU A 17 10.45 22.88 14.23
C GLU A 17 9.22 23.25 13.38
N ASP A 18 9.00 24.55 13.20
CA ASP A 18 7.92 25.11 12.38
C ASP A 18 8.20 25.06 10.87
N GLY A 19 9.39 24.58 10.47
CA GLY A 19 9.83 24.48 9.08
C GLY A 19 10.21 25.82 8.45
N ASN A 20 10.38 26.90 9.24
CA ASN A 20 10.74 28.21 8.74
C ASN A 20 12.17 28.24 8.18
N PRO A 21 12.36 28.52 6.87
CA PRO A 21 13.69 28.53 6.25
C PRO A 21 14.56 29.73 6.65
N ALA A 22 14.00 30.75 7.31
CA ALA A 22 14.71 31.95 7.73
C ALA A 22 15.51 31.77 9.03
N ILE A 23 15.28 30.68 9.77
CA ILE A 23 15.89 30.44 11.08
C ILE A 23 16.69 29.13 11.01
N ALA A 24 18.01 29.24 11.15
CA ALA A 24 18.86 28.06 11.31
C ALA A 24 18.77 27.55 12.76
N PRO A 25 18.74 26.23 13.00
CA PRO A 25 18.79 25.69 14.35
C PRO A 25 20.08 26.11 15.04
N SER A 26 20.02 26.34 16.35
CA SER A 26 21.16 26.74 17.18
C SER A 26 22.21 25.65 17.37
N ASP A 27 21.86 24.38 17.10
CA ASP A 27 22.69 23.23 17.43
C ASP A 27 23.47 22.72 16.21
N SER A 28 24.78 23.02 16.22
CA SER A 28 25.74 22.77 15.15
C SER A 28 26.38 21.38 15.16
N ASN A 29 25.84 20.42 15.92
CA ASN A 29 26.55 19.16 16.21
C ASN A 29 25.77 17.86 15.98
N THR A 30 24.87 17.82 15.02
CA THR A 30 24.27 16.56 14.56
C THR A 30 24.36 16.48 13.05
N ASP A 31 24.73 15.30 12.54
CA ASP A 31 24.38 14.83 11.20
C ASP A 31 22.85 14.97 11.06
N HIS A 32 22.38 16.16 10.72
CA HIS A 32 20.95 16.45 10.67
C HIS A 32 20.37 15.71 9.48
N GLU A 33 19.85 14.52 9.74
CA GLU A 33 18.93 13.82 8.85
C GLU A 33 17.82 14.79 8.44
N HIS A 34 17.43 14.75 7.15
CA HIS A 34 16.32 15.57 6.70
C HIS A 34 15.04 15.19 7.46
N ILE A 35 14.05 16.10 7.44
CA ILE A 35 12.75 15.88 8.08
C ILE A 35 12.15 14.52 7.66
N PRO A 36 11.38 13.83 8.52
CA PRO A 36 10.76 12.56 8.16
C PRO A 36 9.94 12.64 6.87
N ILE A 37 10.14 11.69 5.95
CA ILE A 37 9.44 11.63 4.65
C ILE A 37 8.66 10.33 4.55
N ILE A 38 7.34 10.45 4.35
CA ILE A 38 6.44 9.31 4.14
C ILE A 38 6.02 9.28 2.68
N ALA A 39 6.32 8.18 1.98
CA ALA A 39 5.87 7.96 0.61
C ALA A 39 4.57 7.13 0.62
N CYS A 40 3.47 7.71 0.15
CA CYS A 40 2.13 7.15 0.34
C CYS A 40 1.48 6.50 -0.88
N ASN A 41 2.14 6.53 -2.04
CA ASN A 41 1.66 5.85 -3.23
C ASN A 41 2.87 5.37 -4.06
N ARG A 42 2.83 4.12 -4.53
CA ARG A 42 3.86 3.50 -5.37
C ARG A 42 3.42 3.27 -6.82
N ASP A 43 2.32 3.89 -7.26
CA ASP A 43 1.96 3.94 -8.67
C ASP A 43 2.99 4.76 -9.44
N LEU A 44 3.70 4.11 -10.36
CA LEU A 44 4.51 4.80 -11.36
C LEU A 44 3.64 5.44 -12.43
N VAL A 45 2.57 4.74 -12.80
CA VAL A 45 1.56 5.23 -13.74
C VAL A 45 0.17 4.96 -13.20
N PHE A 46 -0.75 5.87 -13.47
CA PHE A 46 -2.16 5.70 -13.20
C PHE A 46 -2.98 6.11 -14.41
N LYS A 47 -4.16 5.49 -14.60
CA LYS A 47 -5.10 5.83 -15.67
C LYS A 47 -6.37 6.41 -15.07
N ALA A 48 -6.74 7.61 -15.52
CA ALA A 48 -8.02 8.23 -15.16
C ALA A 48 -8.80 8.53 -16.45
N ALA A 49 -9.59 9.60 -16.51
CA ALA A 49 -10.40 9.97 -17.69
C ALA A 49 -9.62 10.24 -18.99
N ALA A 50 -8.28 10.27 -18.96
CA ALA A 50 -7.46 10.53 -20.15
C ALA A 50 -7.10 9.21 -20.87
N ASN A 51 -6.94 9.28 -22.18
CA ASN A 51 -6.63 8.12 -23.04
C ASN A 51 -5.26 7.49 -22.80
N LEU A 52 -4.32 8.23 -22.18
CA LEU A 52 -2.98 7.77 -21.87
C LEU A 52 -2.74 7.72 -20.36
N PRO A 53 -2.05 6.69 -19.84
CA PRO A 53 -1.58 6.66 -18.46
C PRO A 53 -0.68 7.88 -18.16
N ARG A 54 -0.79 8.41 -16.96
CA ARG A 54 0.00 9.54 -16.48
C ARG A 54 0.94 9.11 -15.38
N PHE A 55 2.04 9.83 -15.23
CA PHE A 55 2.96 9.62 -14.12
C PHE A 55 2.24 9.77 -12.78
N GLY A 56 2.38 8.74 -11.95
CA GLY A 56 1.92 8.72 -10.57
C GLY A 56 2.98 9.26 -9.61
N HIS A 57 2.75 8.99 -8.33
CA HIS A 57 3.57 9.53 -7.25
C HIS A 57 5.03 9.09 -7.33
N VAL A 58 5.33 7.89 -7.86
CA VAL A 58 6.73 7.45 -7.97
C VAL A 58 7.56 8.37 -8.86
N ALA A 59 6.99 8.95 -9.92
CA ALA A 59 7.73 9.90 -10.75
C ALA A 59 8.12 11.16 -9.97
N PHE A 60 7.22 11.67 -9.11
CA PHE A 60 7.53 12.78 -8.21
C PHE A 60 8.64 12.41 -7.23
N LEU A 61 8.57 11.22 -6.62
CA LEU A 61 9.61 10.73 -5.71
C LEU A 61 10.96 10.61 -6.41
N THR A 62 11.01 10.08 -7.63
CA THR A 62 12.24 9.99 -8.42
C THR A 62 12.85 11.36 -8.72
N CYS A 63 12.03 12.34 -9.09
CA CYS A 63 12.48 13.72 -9.27
C CYS A 63 13.03 14.30 -7.95
N LEU A 64 12.32 14.08 -6.84
CA LEU A 64 12.71 14.55 -5.52
C LEU A 64 14.04 13.94 -5.06
N GLU A 65 14.20 12.63 -5.19
CA GLU A 65 15.44 11.89 -4.90
C GLU A 65 16.62 12.46 -5.69
N THR A 66 16.42 12.68 -7.00
CA THR A 66 17.45 13.21 -7.89
C THR A 66 17.86 14.63 -7.48
N LEU A 67 16.88 15.51 -7.24
CA LEU A 67 17.14 16.89 -6.82
C LEU A 67 17.83 16.96 -5.46
N TYR A 68 17.34 16.17 -4.49
CA TYR A 68 17.93 16.11 -3.15
C TYR A 68 19.37 15.61 -3.22
N LYS A 69 19.65 14.58 -4.02
CA LYS A 69 21.01 14.06 -4.21
C LYS A 69 21.93 15.09 -4.84
N ASN A 70 21.48 15.75 -5.90
CA ASN A 70 22.30 16.71 -6.64
C ASN A 70 22.71 17.91 -5.80
N ILE A 71 21.84 18.36 -4.89
CA ILE A 71 22.09 19.60 -4.14
C ILE A 71 22.66 19.30 -2.73
N SER A 72 22.29 18.19 -2.10
CA SER A 72 22.81 17.83 -0.76
C SER A 72 24.01 16.88 -0.78
N GLY A 73 24.23 16.14 -1.86
CA GLY A 73 25.19 15.03 -1.93
C GLY A 73 24.70 13.73 -1.27
N ASN A 74 23.58 13.75 -0.55
CA ASN A 74 23.04 12.61 0.20
C ASN A 74 21.84 11.95 -0.49
N ASN A 75 21.59 10.67 -0.18
CA ASN A 75 20.37 9.99 -0.64
C ASN A 75 19.21 10.30 0.32
N ILE A 76 17.98 10.40 -0.18
CA ILE A 76 16.79 10.50 0.68
C ILE A 76 16.61 9.19 1.46
N LYS A 77 16.28 9.32 2.74
CA LYS A 77 15.86 8.23 3.63
C LYS A 77 14.38 8.34 3.92
N TYR A 78 13.57 7.44 3.36
CA TYR A 78 12.14 7.42 3.67
C TYR A 78 11.88 6.84 5.05
N THR A 79 11.08 7.54 5.86
CA THR A 79 10.64 7.10 7.19
C THR A 79 9.68 5.94 7.09
N ALA A 80 8.75 6.00 6.13
CA ALA A 80 7.78 4.95 5.90
C ALA A 80 7.32 4.94 4.44
N PHE A 81 6.93 3.76 4.00
CA PHE A 81 6.15 3.59 2.78
C PHE A 81 4.75 3.10 3.15
N VAL A 82 3.74 3.82 2.67
CA VAL A 82 2.32 3.48 2.85
C VAL A 82 1.64 3.49 1.49
N GLY A 83 0.41 2.99 1.44
CA GLY A 83 -0.30 2.74 0.19
C GLY A 83 0.01 1.34 -0.36
N LYS A 84 -0.68 0.97 -1.43
CA LYS A 84 -0.38 -0.28 -2.14
C LYS A 84 1.03 -0.20 -2.73
N PRO A 85 1.81 -1.29 -2.76
CA PRO A 85 1.46 -2.67 -2.41
C PRO A 85 1.72 -3.05 -0.93
N PHE A 86 1.93 -2.09 -0.02
CA PHE A 86 2.36 -2.38 1.35
C PHE A 86 1.24 -2.95 2.23
N GLU A 87 1.60 -3.94 3.05
CA GLU A 87 0.72 -4.67 3.97
C GLU A 87 -0.19 -3.76 4.80
N ILE A 88 0.38 -2.69 5.38
CA ILE A 88 -0.32 -1.77 6.27
C ILE A 88 -1.62 -1.24 5.66
N SER A 89 -1.64 -1.01 4.35
CA SER A 89 -2.84 -0.51 3.65
C SER A 89 -3.91 -1.58 3.49
N TYR A 90 -3.52 -2.82 3.25
CA TYR A 90 -4.44 -3.96 3.13
C TYR A 90 -5.01 -4.33 4.51
N GLN A 91 -4.17 -4.39 5.54
CA GLN A 91 -4.59 -4.62 6.92
C GLN A 91 -5.55 -3.54 7.42
N TYR A 92 -5.27 -2.28 7.09
CA TYR A 92 -6.17 -1.18 7.42
C TYR A 92 -7.52 -1.32 6.71
N ALA A 93 -7.53 -1.57 5.39
CA ALA A 93 -8.77 -1.75 4.62
C ALA A 93 -9.63 -2.89 5.19
N GLU A 94 -8.99 -4.00 5.54
CA GLU A 94 -9.62 -5.16 6.16
C GLU A 94 -10.21 -4.87 7.54
N THR A 95 -9.46 -4.14 8.38
CA THR A 95 -9.93 -3.70 9.69
C THR A 95 -11.18 -2.83 9.57
N ILE A 96 -11.20 -1.90 8.62
CA ILE A 96 -12.36 -1.03 8.35
C ILE A 96 -13.54 -1.85 7.84
N ALA A 97 -13.31 -2.77 6.89
CA ALA A 97 -14.38 -3.62 6.35
C ALA A 97 -15.04 -4.46 7.45
N ASN A 98 -14.26 -5.08 8.34
CA ASN A 98 -14.79 -5.83 9.47
C ASN A 98 -15.54 -4.96 10.47
N LYS A 99 -15.03 -3.75 10.78
CA LYS A 99 -15.75 -2.80 11.63
C LYS A 99 -17.12 -2.45 11.07
N ILE A 100 -17.21 -2.23 9.75
CA ILE A 100 -18.48 -1.96 9.06
C ILE A 100 -19.40 -3.18 9.13
N ALA A 101 -18.91 -4.39 8.85
CA ALA A 101 -19.71 -5.63 8.92
C ALA A 101 -20.30 -5.83 10.33
N LEU A 102 -19.48 -5.73 11.37
CA LEU A 102 -19.91 -5.88 12.75
C LEU A 102 -20.90 -4.80 13.18
N ALA A 103 -20.69 -3.54 12.75
CA ALA A 103 -21.64 -2.46 13.01
C ALA A 103 -23.02 -2.69 12.35
N ASN A 104 -23.07 -3.49 11.29
CA ASN A 104 -24.31 -3.90 10.61
C ASN A 104 -24.82 -5.28 11.07
N SER A 105 -24.33 -5.79 12.22
CA SER A 105 -24.70 -7.10 12.76
C SER A 105 -24.42 -8.27 11.81
N GLN A 106 -23.45 -8.12 10.91
CA GLN A 106 -22.97 -9.19 10.05
C GLN A 106 -21.86 -9.97 10.76
N SER A 107 -21.64 -11.21 10.31
CA SER A 107 -20.48 -11.98 10.76
C SER A 107 -19.17 -11.33 10.31
N LYS A 108 -18.10 -11.70 10.99
CA LYS A 108 -16.74 -11.37 10.58
C LYS A 108 -16.51 -11.77 9.12
N ILE A 109 -15.79 -10.94 8.37
CA ILE A 109 -15.45 -11.20 6.98
C ILE A 109 -14.40 -12.31 6.91
N GLU A 110 -14.72 -13.39 6.21
CA GLU A 110 -13.80 -14.52 6.01
C GLU A 110 -12.99 -14.40 4.71
N ARG A 111 -13.56 -13.77 3.68
CA ARG A 111 -12.92 -13.62 2.38
C ARG A 111 -12.98 -12.17 1.92
N VAL A 112 -11.85 -11.64 1.47
CA VAL A 112 -11.77 -10.29 0.89
C VAL A 112 -11.28 -10.38 -0.56
N CYS A 113 -12.03 -9.79 -1.49
CA CYS A 113 -11.61 -9.69 -2.89
C CYS A 113 -11.13 -8.26 -3.16
N PHE A 114 -9.87 -8.11 -3.55
CA PHE A 114 -9.33 -6.82 -3.98
C PHE A 114 -9.39 -6.74 -5.50
N ILE A 115 -10.13 -5.75 -6.00
CA ILE A 115 -10.29 -5.49 -7.43
C ILE A 115 -9.41 -4.30 -7.81
N GLY A 116 -8.56 -4.45 -8.83
CA GLY A 116 -7.65 -3.40 -9.27
C GLY A 116 -7.24 -3.55 -10.72
N ASP A 117 -6.63 -2.52 -11.27
CA ASP A 117 -6.25 -2.40 -12.68
C ASP A 117 -4.74 -2.39 -12.90
N ASN A 118 -3.95 -2.30 -11.83
CA ASN A 118 -2.49 -2.24 -11.90
C ASN A 118 -1.86 -3.55 -11.38
N PRO A 119 -1.30 -4.40 -12.26
CA PRO A 119 -0.69 -5.67 -11.88
C PRO A 119 0.47 -5.51 -10.89
N ASP A 120 1.23 -4.42 -11.02
CA ASP A 120 2.43 -4.18 -10.22
C ASP A 120 2.13 -3.67 -8.81
N VAL A 121 0.89 -3.23 -8.56
CA VAL A 121 0.50 -2.55 -7.33
C VAL A 121 -0.69 -3.26 -6.66
N ASP A 122 -1.81 -3.41 -7.37
CA ASP A 122 -3.01 -4.03 -6.83
C ASP A 122 -2.85 -5.53 -6.69
N ILE A 123 -2.38 -6.19 -7.74
CA ILE A 123 -2.29 -7.65 -7.79
C ILE A 123 -1.14 -8.14 -6.92
N VAL A 124 0.04 -7.54 -7.06
CA VAL A 124 1.20 -7.82 -6.18
C VAL A 124 0.84 -7.59 -4.72
N GLY A 125 0.26 -6.43 -4.37
CA GLY A 125 -0.06 -6.13 -2.98
C GLY A 125 -1.08 -7.11 -2.39
N THR A 126 -2.12 -7.45 -3.16
CA THR A 126 -3.13 -8.43 -2.72
C THR A 126 -2.52 -9.82 -2.52
N ASN A 127 -1.68 -10.27 -3.45
CA ASN A 127 -1.07 -11.59 -3.38
C ASN A 127 -0.07 -11.69 -2.21
N MET A 128 0.72 -10.63 -1.98
CA MET A 128 1.60 -10.52 -0.82
C MET A 128 0.81 -10.57 0.49
N TYR A 129 -0.30 -9.84 0.57
CA TYR A 129 -1.15 -9.84 1.74
C TYR A 129 -1.79 -11.22 2.00
N ASN A 130 -2.32 -11.87 0.97
CA ASN A 130 -2.87 -13.22 1.10
C ASN A 130 -1.80 -14.21 1.60
N HIS A 131 -0.57 -14.12 1.09
CA HIS A 131 0.53 -14.98 1.55
C HIS A 131 0.83 -14.78 3.03
N LEU A 132 0.87 -13.54 3.50
CA LEU A 132 1.06 -13.21 4.91
C LEU A 132 -0.06 -13.76 5.79
N LEU A 133 -1.32 -13.65 5.35
CA LEU A 133 -2.46 -14.23 6.06
C LEU A 133 -2.30 -15.75 6.21
N GLN A 134 -1.94 -16.46 5.14
CA GLN A 134 -1.73 -17.91 5.19
C GLN A 134 -0.59 -18.30 6.14
N GLN A 135 0.55 -17.58 6.10
CA GLN A 135 1.65 -17.80 7.04
C GLN A 135 1.21 -17.60 8.50
N THR A 136 0.43 -16.54 8.75
CA THR A 136 -0.07 -16.22 10.08
C THR A 136 -1.02 -17.30 10.60
N ILE A 137 -1.92 -17.80 9.75
CA ILE A 137 -2.84 -18.89 10.10
C ILE A 137 -2.06 -20.17 10.42
N HIS A 138 -1.07 -20.52 9.58
CA HIS A 138 -0.22 -21.70 9.81
C HIS A 138 0.51 -21.62 11.16
N LEU A 139 1.17 -20.50 11.45
CA LEU A 139 1.86 -20.30 12.73
C LEU A 139 0.92 -20.39 13.94
N ARG A 140 -0.33 -19.91 13.83
CA ARG A 140 -1.32 -20.05 14.91
C ARG A 140 -1.70 -21.49 15.18
N THR A 141 -1.91 -22.28 14.12
CA THR A 141 -2.22 -23.71 14.27
C THR A 141 -1.07 -24.48 14.92
N SER A 142 0.16 -24.01 14.76
CA SER A 142 1.36 -24.62 15.34
C SER A 142 1.71 -24.13 16.75
N ILE A 143 1.30 -22.93 17.16
CA ILE A 143 1.76 -22.26 18.41
C ILE A 143 0.56 -21.86 19.28
N SER A 144 -0.27 -22.82 19.68
CA SER A 144 -1.49 -22.63 20.50
C SER A 144 -1.28 -22.03 21.92
N GLY A 145 -0.12 -21.44 22.24
CA GLY A 145 0.29 -21.07 23.61
C GLY A 145 0.50 -19.59 23.93
N TYR A 146 0.52 -18.66 22.98
CA TYR A 146 0.82 -17.24 23.27
C TYR A 146 -0.34 -16.28 22.94
N SER A 147 -1.14 -16.03 23.99
CA SER A 147 -2.43 -15.31 24.03
C SER A 147 -2.33 -13.77 24.09
N LEU A 148 -1.28 -13.14 23.56
CA LEU A 148 -1.02 -11.69 23.77
C LEU A 148 -0.98 -10.82 22.51
N LEU A 149 -1.15 -11.39 21.30
CA LEU A 149 -1.24 -10.63 20.04
C LEU A 149 -2.66 -10.57 19.47
N THR A 150 -3.65 -10.90 20.29
CA THR A 150 -4.92 -11.51 19.88
C THR A 150 -5.97 -10.51 19.39
N ASP A 151 -6.08 -9.31 19.98
CA ASP A 151 -7.30 -8.50 19.82
C ASP A 151 -7.45 -7.80 18.46
N LEU A 152 -6.36 -7.36 17.81
CA LEU A 152 -6.41 -6.83 16.43
C LEU A 152 -6.42 -7.95 15.37
N LYS A 153 -6.00 -9.16 15.77
CA LYS A 153 -5.78 -10.33 14.90
C LYS A 153 -7.01 -11.24 14.76
N TYR A 154 -8.08 -10.98 15.53
CA TYR A 154 -9.35 -11.72 15.45
C TYR A 154 -10.25 -11.26 14.31
N LEU A 155 -9.96 -10.13 13.66
CA LEU A 155 -10.77 -9.61 12.54
C LEU A 155 -10.20 -10.00 11.16
N SER A 156 -8.99 -10.57 11.11
CA SER A 156 -8.38 -10.93 9.84
C SER A 156 -9.13 -12.03 9.07
N PRO A 157 -9.42 -11.84 7.76
CA PRO A 157 -10.04 -12.83 6.92
C PRO A 157 -9.14 -14.06 6.79
N THR A 158 -9.74 -15.18 6.46
CA THR A 158 -9.03 -16.44 6.23
C THR A 158 -8.33 -16.44 4.87
N THR A 159 -8.84 -15.68 3.90
CA THR A 159 -8.28 -15.60 2.54
C THR A 159 -8.48 -14.24 1.89
N CYS A 160 -7.58 -13.89 0.96
CA CYS A 160 -7.75 -12.77 0.03
C CYS A 160 -7.56 -13.21 -1.42
N GLU A 161 -8.36 -12.64 -2.33
CA GLU A 161 -8.28 -12.90 -3.77
C GLU A 161 -8.01 -11.61 -4.54
N SER A 162 -7.17 -11.71 -5.57
CA SER A 162 -6.84 -10.60 -6.47
C SER A 162 -7.63 -10.71 -7.77
N ILE A 163 -8.36 -9.66 -8.13
CA ILE A 163 -9.10 -9.59 -9.40
C ILE A 163 -8.56 -8.41 -10.21
N LEU A 164 -7.93 -8.72 -11.34
CA LEU A 164 -7.43 -7.74 -12.29
C LEU A 164 -8.53 -7.35 -13.28
N VAL A 165 -8.80 -6.05 -13.41
CA VAL A 165 -9.72 -5.51 -14.42
C VAL A 165 -8.95 -4.87 -15.58
N CYS A 166 -9.54 -4.89 -16.78
CA CYS A 166 -8.91 -4.44 -18.02
C CYS A 166 -9.30 -3.01 -18.44
N THR A 167 -9.91 -2.23 -17.54
CA THR A 167 -10.41 -0.87 -17.81
C THR A 167 -9.43 0.23 -17.44
N GLY A 168 -8.22 -0.10 -16.99
CA GLY A 168 -7.28 0.85 -16.39
C GLY A 168 -5.86 0.74 -16.95
N VAL A 169 -4.86 0.77 -16.06
CA VAL A 169 -3.42 0.69 -16.35
C VAL A 169 -3.08 -0.58 -17.14
N TYR A 170 -3.66 -1.72 -16.76
CA TYR A 170 -3.54 -2.95 -17.51
C TYR A 170 -4.43 -2.93 -18.76
N GLU A 171 -3.80 -3.15 -19.90
CA GLU A 171 -4.47 -3.32 -21.19
C GLU A 171 -4.02 -4.64 -21.84
N PRO A 172 -4.88 -5.67 -21.91
CA PRO A 172 -4.47 -7.01 -22.34
C PRO A 172 -3.98 -7.06 -23.80
N ASN A 173 -4.41 -6.11 -24.63
CA ASN A 173 -3.97 -6.01 -26.03
C ASN A 173 -2.59 -5.35 -26.19
N LYS A 174 -2.12 -4.62 -25.18
CA LYS A 174 -0.86 -3.86 -25.22
C LYS A 174 0.22 -4.45 -24.31
N GLN A 175 -0.17 -5.17 -23.28
CA GLN A 175 0.71 -5.68 -22.24
C GLN A 175 0.49 -7.17 -22.06
N LYS A 176 1.59 -7.94 -21.96
CA LYS A 176 1.55 -9.32 -21.50
C LYS A 176 1.88 -9.34 -20.01
N LEU A 177 1.06 -10.02 -19.22
CA LEU A 177 1.38 -10.29 -17.83
C LEU A 177 2.63 -11.16 -17.75
N ASP A 178 3.49 -10.87 -16.77
CA ASP A 178 4.66 -11.69 -16.49
C ASP A 178 4.22 -13.00 -15.82
N GLY A 179 3.95 -14.01 -16.66
CA GLY A 179 3.49 -15.33 -16.22
C GLY A 179 4.52 -16.11 -15.37
N LYS A 180 5.77 -15.64 -15.28
CA LYS A 180 6.81 -16.26 -14.46
C LYS A 180 6.83 -15.73 -13.03
N ASN A 181 6.28 -14.53 -12.80
CA ASN A 181 6.24 -13.93 -11.48
C ASN A 181 4.90 -14.27 -10.79
N PRO A 182 4.89 -15.18 -9.80
CA PRO A 182 3.65 -15.61 -9.15
C PRO A 182 2.94 -14.45 -8.44
N TRP A 183 3.68 -13.42 -8.01
CA TRP A 183 3.10 -12.25 -7.34
C TRP A 183 2.26 -11.37 -8.27
N LYS A 184 2.49 -11.43 -9.60
CA LYS A 184 1.71 -10.68 -10.60
C LYS A 184 0.55 -11.47 -11.19
N LEU A 185 0.38 -12.73 -10.80
CA LEU A 185 -0.71 -13.57 -11.26
C LEU A 185 -1.98 -13.26 -10.46
N ALA A 186 -2.96 -12.64 -11.11
CA ALA A 186 -4.25 -12.40 -10.51
C ALA A 186 -5.02 -13.72 -10.32
N THR A 187 -5.75 -13.86 -9.22
CA THR A 187 -6.69 -14.98 -9.03
C THR A 187 -7.71 -15.04 -10.16
N LYS A 188 -8.18 -13.86 -10.62
CA LYS A 188 -9.04 -13.75 -11.79
C LYS A 188 -8.74 -12.50 -12.59
N ILE A 189 -8.95 -12.60 -13.91
CA ILE A 189 -8.95 -11.44 -14.81
C ILE A 189 -10.38 -11.24 -15.32
N LYS A 190 -10.86 -10.00 -15.28
CA LYS A 190 -12.21 -9.61 -15.70
C LYS A 190 -12.15 -8.38 -16.59
N LEU A 191 -13.17 -8.24 -17.43
CA LEU A 191 -13.21 -7.14 -18.39
C LEU A 191 -13.26 -5.79 -17.65
N ASP A 192 -14.16 -5.69 -16.67
CA ASP A 192 -14.42 -4.49 -15.88
C ASP A 192 -14.84 -4.86 -14.44
N VAL A 193 -15.13 -3.83 -13.64
CA VAL A 193 -15.57 -3.98 -12.25
C VAL A 193 -16.94 -4.66 -12.13
N VAL A 194 -17.84 -4.49 -13.09
CA VAL A 194 -19.18 -5.08 -13.05
C VAL A 194 -19.07 -6.59 -13.21
N GLU A 195 -18.27 -7.05 -14.18
CA GLU A 195 -17.98 -8.47 -14.40
C GLU A 195 -17.17 -9.10 -13.25
N ALA A 196 -16.34 -8.31 -12.57
CA ALA A 196 -15.67 -8.72 -11.33
C ALA A 196 -16.67 -8.95 -10.19
N VAL A 197 -17.58 -7.99 -9.95
CA VAL A 197 -18.60 -8.09 -8.90
C VAL A 197 -19.56 -9.24 -9.17
N LYS A 198 -20.04 -9.40 -10.41
CA LYS A 198 -20.89 -10.55 -10.80
C LYS A 198 -20.19 -11.88 -10.50
N TYR A 199 -18.91 -11.99 -10.83
CA TYR A 199 -18.12 -13.19 -10.54
C TYR A 199 -18.02 -13.49 -9.05
N ILE A 200 -17.81 -12.46 -8.22
CA ILE A 200 -17.74 -12.62 -6.76
C ILE A 200 -19.10 -13.13 -6.24
N ILE A 201 -20.19 -12.48 -6.62
CA ILE A 201 -21.54 -12.84 -6.16
C ILE A 201 -21.91 -14.26 -6.57
N LEU A 202 -21.65 -14.64 -7.83
CA LEU A 202 -21.94 -15.99 -8.34
C LEU A 202 -21.12 -17.10 -7.67
N LYS A 203 -19.98 -16.77 -7.05
CA LYS A 203 -19.15 -17.73 -6.32
C LYS A 203 -19.62 -17.93 -4.87
N GLU A 204 -20.39 -16.98 -4.33
CA GLU A 204 -20.95 -17.04 -2.97
C GLU A 204 -22.42 -17.51 -2.95
N ALA A 205 -23.09 -17.57 -4.11
CA ALA A 205 -24.46 -18.05 -4.27
C ALA A 205 -24.50 -19.57 -4.42
#